data_AF-A0A852X0X1-F1
#
_entry.id   AF-A0A852X0X1-F1
#
_cell.length_a   1.000
_cell.length_b   1.000
_cell.length_c   1.000
_cell.angle_alpha   90.00
_cell.angle_beta   90.00
_cell.angle_gamma   90.00
#
_symmetry.space_group_name_H-M   'P 1'
#
loop_
_entity.id
_entity.type
_entity.pdbx_description
1 polymer ?
#
loop_
_entity_poly.entity_id
_entity_poly.type
_entity_poly.pdbx_seq_one_letter_code
_entity_poly.pdbx_strand_id
1 'polypeptide(L)'
;MAGTAPSAPTATAPASARLIDAIASRLPGVGRRSFLVGSAVAGSALVADPKGYALRPVRAYDSICGPGNTASSGWTVFCATINSGRNACPEGSFAAGWWKAAGSSWCGGRYRYIVDCNARCTGCTSGCSDGICNSGCWNCSCGTGSSATCDRRRICCNAFRYGQCNTQVSCSGGVHCRVVSCTPPYEWENCTTTSLVDNRTSEHSTSRLPQWGPIAARYYAMGEQKSYLGYSIGPVRSVGVGNGTFVSYSGGRIYDRGNRTGIAVTQDVVRAMATVGSVPTLGYPVAHEWKGSTGSVQRFQKGAVAAPAGATLRVVHGKAYELWTDLDRGAGPLGYPTGGRSKVLNSGYQQRFEGGAICQNWSGGDARYVTGVHHEKWAALGRATGTLGPPATNPLTTSRGSRQRFYEGQTWAIGNGPAYAVLEPVLAAWLRERGHVGRYGYPVSDTVQRSDGRWQCTFEGGTLVV
;
A
#
# COMPACT_ATOMS: atom_id res chain seq x y z
N MET A 1 2.55 -15.61 -76.71
CA MET A 1 2.96 -17.02 -76.56
C MET A 1 3.71 -17.15 -75.25
N ALA A 2 3.25 -18.07 -74.42
CA ALA A 2 3.73 -18.32 -73.08
C ALA A 2 5.16 -18.87 -73.07
N GLY A 3 5.94 -18.49 -72.06
CA GLY A 3 7.27 -19.03 -71.77
C GLY A 3 7.41 -19.18 -70.26
N THR A 4 6.90 -20.29 -69.74
CA THR A 4 6.95 -20.75 -68.35
C THR A 4 8.38 -20.96 -67.86
N ALA A 5 8.78 -20.28 -66.79
CA ALA A 5 9.95 -20.63 -65.99
C ALA A 5 9.60 -21.77 -65.00
N PRO A 6 10.48 -22.76 -64.78
CA PRO A 6 10.17 -23.93 -63.98
C PRO A 6 10.15 -23.61 -62.48
N SER A 7 9.07 -24.03 -61.83
CA SER A 7 8.90 -24.08 -60.38
C SER A 7 9.89 -25.07 -59.75
N ALA A 8 10.69 -24.57 -58.80
CA ALA A 8 11.51 -25.41 -57.93
C ALA A 8 10.62 -26.34 -57.08
N PRO A 9 11.05 -27.59 -56.79
CA PRO A 9 10.24 -28.54 -56.04
C PRO A 9 10.06 -28.06 -54.60
N THR A 10 8.80 -27.93 -54.18
CA THR A 10 8.40 -27.69 -52.80
C THR A 10 8.96 -28.82 -51.94
N ALA A 11 9.97 -28.53 -51.13
CA ALA A 11 10.51 -29.48 -50.18
C ALA A 11 9.38 -29.94 -49.24
N THR A 12 8.99 -31.19 -49.40
CA THR A 12 8.06 -31.93 -48.56
C THR A 12 8.54 -31.82 -47.11
N ALA A 13 7.87 -31.00 -46.29
CA ALA A 13 8.19 -30.88 -44.87
C ALA A 13 8.21 -32.28 -44.21
N PRO A 14 9.21 -32.59 -43.35
CA PRO A 14 9.38 -33.92 -42.79
C PRO A 14 8.12 -34.38 -42.06
N ALA A 15 7.87 -35.70 -41.99
CA ALA A 15 6.66 -36.27 -41.38
C ALA A 15 6.44 -35.78 -39.93
N SER A 16 7.51 -35.43 -39.22
CA SER A 16 7.48 -34.78 -37.90
C SER A 16 6.86 -33.38 -37.91
N ALA A 17 7.09 -32.58 -38.95
CA ALA A 17 6.50 -31.24 -39.10
C ALA A 17 5.00 -31.31 -39.38
N ARG A 18 4.54 -32.30 -40.17
CA ARG A 18 3.12 -32.51 -40.48
C ARG A 18 2.31 -33.01 -39.28
N LEU A 19 2.91 -33.88 -38.46
CA LEU A 19 2.31 -34.34 -37.22
C LEU A 19 2.15 -33.20 -36.20
N ILE A 20 3.14 -32.31 -36.12
CA ILE A 20 3.11 -31.13 -35.25
C ILE A 20 2.05 -30.11 -35.71
N ASP A 21 1.91 -29.87 -37.02
CA ASP A 21 0.88 -28.97 -37.55
C ASP A 21 -0.55 -29.55 -37.40
N ALA A 22 -0.72 -30.87 -37.43
CA ALA A 22 -1.99 -31.55 -37.18
C ALA A 22 -2.41 -31.56 -35.70
N ILE A 23 -1.45 -31.48 -34.77
CA ILE A 23 -1.72 -31.41 -33.32
C ILE A 23 -1.93 -29.95 -32.88
N ALA A 24 -1.18 -29.00 -33.48
CA ALA A 24 -1.32 -27.57 -33.19
C ALA A 24 -2.66 -26.98 -33.66
N SER A 25 -3.30 -27.55 -34.69
CA SER A 25 -4.61 -27.09 -35.19
C SER A 25 -5.80 -27.54 -34.33
N ARG A 26 -5.60 -28.44 -33.36
CA ARG A 26 -6.66 -28.98 -32.48
C ARG A 26 -6.74 -28.33 -31.10
N LEU A 27 -5.88 -27.34 -30.81
CA LEU A 27 -5.86 -26.64 -29.53
C LEU A 27 -6.02 -25.12 -29.77
N PRO A 28 -7.11 -24.49 -29.29
CA PRO A 28 -7.26 -23.05 -29.46
C PRO A 28 -6.24 -22.30 -28.59
N GLY A 29 -5.35 -21.54 -29.23
CA GLY A 29 -4.63 -20.42 -28.58
C GLY A 29 -3.16 -20.61 -28.17
N VAL A 30 -2.44 -21.62 -28.66
CA VAL A 30 -1.01 -21.79 -28.31
C VAL A 30 -0.11 -21.65 -29.55
N GLY A 31 0.72 -20.60 -29.59
CA GLY A 31 1.65 -20.33 -30.70
C GLY A 31 2.90 -21.22 -30.69
N ARG A 32 3.46 -21.50 -31.88
CA ARG A 32 4.65 -22.34 -32.15
C ARG A 32 5.85 -22.09 -31.20
N ARG A 33 6.05 -20.85 -30.73
CA ARG A 33 7.15 -20.49 -29.81
C ARG A 33 6.95 -21.01 -28.38
N SER A 34 5.71 -21.08 -27.87
CA SER A 34 5.43 -21.63 -26.52
C SER A 34 5.53 -23.16 -26.48
N PHE A 35 5.20 -23.84 -27.58
CA PHE A 35 5.35 -25.28 -27.69
C PHE A 35 6.83 -25.70 -27.74
N LEU A 36 7.67 -24.93 -28.44
CA LEU A 36 9.12 -25.18 -28.52
C LEU A 36 9.87 -24.91 -27.21
N VAL A 37 9.41 -23.94 -26.40
CA VAL A 37 9.95 -23.72 -25.04
C VAL A 37 9.51 -24.83 -24.08
N GLY A 38 8.27 -25.32 -24.19
CA GLY A 38 7.80 -26.46 -23.41
C GLY A 38 8.50 -27.79 -23.75
N SER A 39 8.87 -27.99 -25.01
CA SER A 39 9.58 -29.20 -25.48
C SER A 39 11.10 -29.15 -25.27
N ALA A 40 11.72 -27.97 -25.23
CA ALA A 40 13.14 -27.82 -24.85
C ALA A 40 13.40 -28.12 -23.36
N VAL A 41 12.43 -27.83 -22.49
CA VAL A 41 12.49 -28.18 -21.05
C VAL A 41 12.33 -29.69 -20.84
N ALA A 42 11.47 -30.34 -21.62
CA ALA A 42 11.31 -31.80 -21.60
C ALA A 42 12.53 -32.54 -22.18
N GLY A 43 13.14 -32.02 -23.25
CA GLY A 43 14.33 -32.62 -23.88
C GLY A 43 15.59 -32.57 -23.02
N SER A 44 15.75 -31.52 -22.21
CA SER A 44 16.89 -31.36 -21.29
C SER A 44 16.79 -32.29 -20.06
N ALA A 45 15.57 -32.61 -19.62
CA ALA A 45 15.33 -33.53 -18.50
C ALA A 45 15.60 -35.01 -18.84
N LEU A 46 15.38 -35.41 -20.10
CA LEU A 46 15.61 -36.77 -20.58
C LEU A 46 17.09 -37.14 -20.71
N VAL A 47 17.97 -36.15 -20.89
CA VAL A 47 19.43 -36.36 -21.05
C VAL A 47 20.17 -36.36 -19.70
N ALA A 48 19.62 -35.69 -18.68
CA ALA A 48 20.25 -35.56 -17.37
C ALA A 48 19.88 -36.67 -16.36
N ASP A 49 18.65 -37.21 -16.42
CA ASP A 49 18.23 -38.36 -15.60
C ASP A 49 17.08 -39.13 -16.29
N PRO A 50 17.41 -40.02 -17.24
CA PRO A 50 16.41 -40.76 -18.00
C PRO A 50 15.56 -41.70 -17.12
N LYS A 51 16.12 -42.19 -16.01
CA LYS A 51 15.44 -43.14 -15.09
C LYS A 51 14.53 -42.41 -14.10
N GLY A 52 14.88 -41.22 -13.65
CA GLY A 52 14.05 -40.41 -12.75
C GLY A 52 12.78 -39.89 -13.41
N TYR A 53 12.84 -39.48 -14.68
CA TYR A 53 11.69 -38.97 -15.43
C TYR A 53 10.72 -40.08 -15.87
N ALA A 54 11.23 -41.27 -16.18
CA ALA A 54 10.40 -42.40 -16.60
C ALA A 54 9.71 -43.16 -15.45
N LEU A 55 10.24 -43.08 -14.22
CA LEU A 55 9.82 -43.96 -13.12
C LEU A 55 9.30 -43.26 -11.87
N ARG A 56 9.31 -41.92 -11.80
CA ARG A 56 8.75 -41.20 -10.65
C ARG A 56 7.72 -40.17 -11.11
N PRO A 57 6.41 -40.43 -10.95
CA PRO A 57 5.45 -39.33 -10.96
C PRO A 57 5.88 -38.37 -9.84
N VAL A 58 6.24 -37.14 -10.21
CA VAL A 58 6.44 -36.06 -9.24
C VAL A 58 5.16 -36.01 -8.41
N ARG A 59 5.27 -36.16 -7.08
CA ARG A 59 4.09 -36.16 -6.22
C ARG A 59 3.38 -34.83 -6.42
N ALA A 60 2.05 -34.79 -6.44
CA ALA A 60 1.30 -33.53 -6.51
C ALA A 60 1.74 -32.53 -5.42
N TYR A 61 2.24 -33.04 -4.29
CA TYR A 61 2.86 -32.24 -3.25
C TYR A 61 4.16 -31.52 -3.68
N ASP A 62 5.02 -32.18 -4.47
CA ASP A 62 6.28 -31.62 -4.97
C ASP A 62 6.07 -30.65 -6.14
N SER A 63 4.98 -30.80 -6.90
CA SER A 63 4.59 -29.81 -7.91
C SER A 63 3.96 -28.55 -7.28
N ILE A 64 3.29 -28.67 -6.13
CA ILE A 64 2.73 -27.53 -5.38
C ILE A 64 3.80 -26.79 -4.56
N CYS A 65 4.69 -27.53 -3.90
CA CYS A 65 5.67 -26.99 -2.96
C CYS A 65 7.07 -26.75 -3.55
N GLY A 66 7.26 -27.12 -4.81
CA GLY A 66 8.56 -27.16 -5.47
C GLY A 66 9.42 -28.34 -5.01
N PRO A 67 10.56 -28.58 -5.68
CA PRO A 67 11.42 -29.71 -5.38
C PRO A 67 12.12 -29.56 -4.02
N GLY A 68 12.49 -30.68 -3.42
CA GLY A 68 13.35 -30.71 -2.23
C GLY A 68 12.75 -30.00 -1.02
N ASN A 69 11.43 -30.11 -0.80
CA ASN A 69 10.72 -29.47 0.31
C ASN A 69 10.83 -30.24 1.66
N THR A 70 11.57 -31.36 1.70
CA THR A 70 11.72 -32.23 2.89
C THR A 70 13.07 -32.05 3.57
N ALA A 71 13.16 -32.43 4.85
CA ALA A 71 14.41 -32.43 5.62
C ALA A 71 15.48 -33.40 5.08
N SER A 72 15.05 -34.48 4.40
CA SER A 72 15.93 -35.47 3.79
C SER A 72 16.67 -34.94 2.55
N SER A 73 16.14 -33.88 1.92
CA SER A 73 16.79 -33.25 0.77
C SER A 73 18.07 -32.47 1.11
N GLY A 74 18.33 -32.25 2.41
CA GLY A 74 19.49 -31.50 2.90
C GLY A 74 19.41 -29.98 2.73
N TRP A 75 18.37 -29.44 2.07
CA TRP A 75 18.21 -28.00 1.91
C TRP A 75 17.79 -27.31 3.21
N THR A 76 18.10 -26.01 3.33
CA THR A 76 17.68 -25.17 4.46
C THR A 76 16.35 -24.48 4.18
N VAL A 77 15.55 -24.27 5.22
CA VAL A 77 14.25 -23.59 5.21
C VAL A 77 14.35 -22.12 4.78
N PHE A 78 13.28 -21.55 4.22
CA PHE A 78 13.16 -20.11 4.04
C PHE A 78 12.81 -19.39 5.34
N CYS A 79 13.34 -18.18 5.50
CA CYS A 79 13.11 -17.37 6.71
C CYS A 79 11.64 -17.04 6.90
N ALA A 80 10.87 -16.81 5.83
CA ALA A 80 9.43 -16.58 5.93
C ALA A 80 8.67 -17.72 6.62
N THR A 81 9.18 -18.96 6.59
CA THR A 81 8.58 -20.13 7.24
C THR A 81 8.72 -20.08 8.76
N ILE A 82 9.90 -19.66 9.25
CA ILE A 82 10.25 -19.71 10.68
C ILE A 82 10.22 -18.34 11.38
N ASN A 83 10.19 -17.25 10.61
CA ASN A 83 10.28 -15.87 11.08
C ASN A 83 8.93 -15.15 10.96
N SER A 84 7.84 -15.81 11.35
CA SER A 84 6.48 -15.25 11.31
C SER A 84 6.07 -14.65 9.94
N GLY A 85 6.48 -15.27 8.83
CA GLY A 85 6.22 -14.77 7.48
C GLY A 85 7.24 -13.75 6.94
N ARG A 86 8.20 -13.29 7.76
CA ARG A 86 9.18 -12.28 7.36
C ARG A 86 10.26 -12.87 6.46
N ASN A 87 10.39 -12.34 5.26
CA ASN A 87 11.47 -12.68 4.33
C ASN A 87 12.73 -11.83 4.61
N ALA A 88 13.26 -11.98 5.82
CA ALA A 88 14.47 -11.34 6.30
C ALA A 88 15.18 -12.26 7.29
N CYS A 89 16.48 -12.05 7.48
CA CYS A 89 17.24 -12.77 8.49
C CYS A 89 16.61 -12.54 9.88
N PRO A 90 16.29 -13.61 10.63
CA PRO A 90 15.82 -13.52 12.00
C PRO A 90 16.79 -12.77 12.90
N GLU A 91 16.27 -12.27 14.02
CA GLU A 91 17.12 -11.71 15.06
C GLU A 91 18.20 -12.70 15.49
N GLY A 92 19.42 -12.19 15.71
CA GLY A 92 20.56 -13.03 16.02
C GLY A 92 21.10 -13.85 14.83
N SER A 93 20.70 -13.56 13.60
CA SER A 93 21.33 -14.08 12.38
C SER A 93 21.77 -12.93 11.46
N PHE A 94 22.52 -13.25 10.41
CA PHE A 94 22.98 -12.27 9.42
C PHE A 94 23.20 -12.92 8.06
N ALA A 95 23.07 -12.14 6.98
CA ALA A 95 23.36 -12.61 5.63
C ALA A 95 24.86 -12.89 5.47
N ALA A 96 25.23 -14.13 5.14
CA ALA A 96 26.64 -14.55 5.07
C ALA A 96 27.08 -15.04 3.68
N GLY A 97 26.17 -15.60 2.90
CA GLY A 97 26.46 -16.13 1.56
C GLY A 97 25.23 -16.09 0.66
N TRP A 98 25.44 -16.14 -0.65
CA TRP A 98 24.33 -16.10 -1.60
C TRP A 98 24.67 -16.73 -2.94
N TRP A 99 23.64 -17.20 -3.64
CA TRP A 99 23.74 -17.66 -5.02
C TRP A 99 22.52 -17.21 -5.83
N LYS A 100 22.64 -17.30 -7.15
CA LYS A 100 21.55 -17.04 -8.09
C LYS A 100 21.04 -18.33 -8.73
N ALA A 101 19.75 -18.33 -9.09
CA ALA A 101 19.09 -19.39 -9.83
C ALA A 101 18.33 -18.76 -11.00
N ALA A 102 18.56 -19.25 -12.21
CA ALA A 102 17.91 -18.75 -13.43
C ALA A 102 16.47 -19.27 -13.57
N GLY A 103 15.63 -18.53 -14.30
CA GLY A 103 14.33 -19.01 -14.77
C GLY A 103 13.27 -19.19 -13.68
N SER A 104 13.38 -18.48 -12.55
CA SER A 104 12.48 -18.69 -11.42
C SER A 104 11.09 -18.11 -11.68
N SER A 105 10.05 -18.93 -11.57
CA SER A 105 8.65 -18.49 -11.65
C SER A 105 8.32 -17.42 -10.59
N TRP A 106 9.00 -17.47 -9.44
CA TRP A 106 8.87 -16.52 -8.34
C TRP A 106 9.33 -15.10 -8.72
N CYS A 107 10.27 -14.99 -9.67
CA CYS A 107 10.77 -13.71 -10.21
C CYS A 107 10.28 -13.44 -11.64
N GLY A 108 9.15 -14.04 -12.04
CA GLY A 108 8.61 -13.87 -13.39
C GLY A 108 9.53 -14.37 -14.50
N GLY A 109 10.28 -15.45 -14.24
CA GLY A 109 11.25 -16.05 -15.17
C GLY A 109 12.66 -15.45 -15.10
N ARG A 110 12.91 -14.50 -14.20
CA ARG A 110 14.23 -13.86 -14.02
C ARG A 110 15.14 -14.68 -13.10
N TYR A 111 16.34 -14.16 -12.86
CA TYR A 111 17.17 -14.62 -11.77
C TYR A 111 16.49 -14.37 -10.43
N ARG A 112 16.56 -15.40 -9.59
CA ARG A 112 16.25 -15.34 -8.17
C ARG A 112 17.54 -15.45 -7.40
N TYR A 113 17.66 -14.69 -6.32
CA TYR A 113 18.78 -14.70 -5.41
C TYR A 113 18.34 -15.34 -4.10
N ILE A 114 19.13 -16.28 -3.61
CA ILE A 114 18.91 -16.93 -2.32
C ILE A 114 20.09 -16.58 -1.43
N VAL A 115 19.77 -16.05 -0.26
CA VAL A 115 20.73 -15.54 0.72
C VAL A 115 20.63 -16.39 1.97
N ASP A 116 21.75 -16.99 2.37
CA ASP A 116 21.85 -17.75 3.62
C ASP A 116 21.99 -16.76 4.79
N CYS A 117 21.07 -16.86 5.74
CA CYS A 117 21.14 -16.18 7.02
C CYS A 117 21.79 -17.13 8.03
N ASN A 118 23.05 -16.90 8.36
CA ASN A 118 23.78 -17.69 9.34
C ASN A 118 23.50 -17.19 10.75
N ALA A 119 23.39 -18.14 11.68
CA ALA A 119 23.25 -17.87 13.10
C ALA A 119 24.49 -17.12 13.64
N ARG A 120 24.33 -16.37 14.73
CA ARG A 120 25.46 -15.75 15.43
C ARG A 120 26.01 -16.71 16.48
N CYS A 121 27.33 -16.71 16.61
CA CYS A 121 28.02 -17.40 17.70
C CYS A 121 27.90 -16.56 18.97
N THR A 122 27.18 -17.07 19.96
CA THR A 122 26.88 -16.35 21.22
C THR A 122 27.35 -17.09 22.46
N GLY A 123 27.50 -18.41 22.38
CA GLY A 123 27.87 -19.26 23.52
C GLY A 123 29.38 -19.45 23.71
N CYS A 124 30.19 -19.06 22.73
CA CYS A 124 31.65 -19.25 22.78
C CYS A 124 32.38 -18.06 22.16
N THR A 125 33.47 -17.65 22.78
CA THR A 125 34.35 -16.56 22.33
C THR A 125 35.62 -17.05 21.62
N SER A 126 35.87 -18.37 21.64
CA SER A 126 36.99 -19.05 20.97
C SER A 126 36.48 -20.25 20.16
N GLY A 127 37.07 -20.52 18.99
CA GLY A 127 36.73 -21.67 18.15
C GLY A 127 36.22 -21.33 16.75
N CYS A 128 36.85 -20.38 16.07
CA CYS A 128 36.47 -19.92 14.72
C CYS A 128 37.58 -20.15 13.68
N SER A 129 38.33 -21.25 13.81
CA SER A 129 39.47 -21.56 12.93
C SER A 129 39.09 -21.64 11.45
N ASP A 130 37.87 -22.10 11.15
CA ASP A 130 37.35 -22.23 9.77
C ASP A 130 36.18 -21.27 9.47
N GLY A 131 36.06 -20.18 10.23
CA GLY A 131 35.00 -19.18 10.06
C GLY A 131 33.60 -19.63 10.53
N ILE A 132 33.51 -20.79 11.18
CA ILE A 132 32.29 -21.36 11.77
C ILE A 132 32.58 -21.78 13.22
N CYS A 133 31.71 -21.41 14.17
CA CYS A 133 31.83 -21.85 15.57
C CYS A 133 31.24 -23.25 15.79
N ASN A 134 31.58 -23.88 16.91
CA ASN A 134 30.97 -25.16 17.31
C ASN A 134 29.45 -25.06 17.38
N SER A 135 28.76 -26.16 17.06
CA SER A 135 27.30 -26.20 16.98
C SER A 135 26.57 -25.90 18.29
N GLY A 136 27.21 -26.16 19.43
CA GLY A 136 26.70 -25.76 20.75
C GLY A 136 26.86 -24.27 21.08
N CYS A 137 27.59 -23.51 20.25
CA CYS A 137 27.92 -22.11 20.48
C CYS A 137 27.04 -21.12 19.71
N TRP A 138 26.33 -21.55 18.67
CA TRP A 138 25.46 -20.66 17.91
C TRP A 138 24.04 -20.63 18.46
N ASN A 139 23.35 -19.51 18.28
CA ASN A 139 22.06 -19.21 18.91
C ASN A 139 20.83 -19.90 18.29
N CYS A 140 20.99 -21.10 17.74
CA CYS A 140 19.89 -21.89 17.19
C CYS A 140 20.17 -23.39 17.19
N SER A 141 19.12 -24.22 17.17
CA SER A 141 19.23 -25.68 17.22
C SER A 141 18.84 -26.33 15.89
N CYS A 142 19.48 -27.45 15.57
CA CYS A 142 19.13 -28.22 14.37
C CYS A 142 17.69 -28.74 14.47
N GLY A 143 16.89 -28.45 13.45
CA GLY A 143 15.48 -28.84 13.38
C GLY A 143 14.97 -28.88 11.95
N THR A 144 13.65 -28.88 11.79
CA THR A 144 12.98 -28.92 10.49
C THR A 144 11.84 -27.91 10.41
N GLY A 145 11.60 -27.40 9.20
CA GLY A 145 10.52 -26.47 8.92
C GLY A 145 9.14 -27.08 9.15
N SER A 146 8.14 -26.23 9.39
CA SER A 146 6.80 -26.65 9.79
C SER A 146 6.13 -27.55 8.75
N SER A 147 5.57 -28.67 9.21
CA SER A 147 4.75 -29.58 8.39
C SER A 147 3.48 -28.93 7.84
N ALA A 148 3.03 -27.83 8.46
CA ALA A 148 1.90 -27.01 8.02
C ALA A 148 2.23 -26.09 6.81
N THR A 149 3.50 -26.06 6.38
CA THR A 149 3.94 -25.30 5.20
C THR A 149 4.54 -26.21 4.14
N CYS A 150 4.74 -25.65 2.94
CA CYS A 150 5.47 -26.29 1.85
C CYS A 150 6.99 -26.38 2.06
N ASP A 151 7.49 -26.05 3.24
CA ASP A 151 8.91 -25.86 3.48
C ASP A 151 9.32 -26.59 4.77
N ARG A 152 9.49 -27.91 4.64
CA ARG A 152 9.87 -28.85 5.71
C ARG A 152 11.38 -29.14 5.71
N ARG A 153 12.15 -28.24 5.10
CA ARG A 153 13.61 -28.26 4.98
C ARG A 153 14.28 -28.09 6.33
N ARG A 154 15.60 -28.32 6.40
CA ARG A 154 16.37 -28.24 7.65
C ARG A 154 16.47 -26.80 8.18
N ILE A 155 16.57 -26.64 9.49
CA ILE A 155 16.82 -25.39 10.20
C ILE A 155 18.12 -25.57 10.97
N CYS A 156 19.11 -24.68 10.83
CA CYS A 156 20.35 -24.69 11.63
C CYS A 156 21.19 -25.98 11.63
N CYS A 157 20.92 -26.92 10.72
CA CYS A 157 21.65 -28.19 10.65
C CYS A 157 22.85 -28.13 9.71
N ASN A 158 22.82 -27.22 8.74
CA ASN A 158 23.88 -27.09 7.74
C ASN A 158 24.82 -25.97 8.16
N ALA A 159 26.10 -26.28 8.30
CA ALA A 159 27.11 -25.30 8.71
C ALA A 159 28.12 -25.12 7.58
N PHE A 160 27.95 -24.05 6.82
CA PHE A 160 28.88 -23.64 5.78
C PHE A 160 28.77 -22.11 5.60
N ARG A 161 29.82 -21.51 5.03
CA ARG A 161 29.88 -20.08 4.73
C ARG A 161 30.62 -19.85 3.41
N TYR A 162 29.97 -19.21 2.46
CA TYR A 162 30.57 -18.86 1.16
C TYR A 162 31.41 -17.57 1.19
N GLY A 163 31.32 -16.77 2.27
CA GLY A 163 32.15 -15.57 2.45
C GLY A 163 31.82 -14.43 1.50
N GLN A 164 30.57 -14.31 1.05
CA GLN A 164 30.16 -13.32 0.05
C GLN A 164 29.38 -12.15 0.65
N CYS A 165 28.84 -12.27 1.85
CA CYS A 165 28.15 -11.20 2.57
C CYS A 165 28.72 -11.03 3.96
N ASN A 166 28.72 -9.78 4.45
CA ASN A 166 29.17 -9.40 5.78
C ASN A 166 30.52 -10.05 6.15
N THR A 167 31.51 -9.91 5.25
CA THR A 167 32.82 -10.55 5.36
C THR A 167 33.62 -10.09 6.59
N GLN A 168 33.29 -8.92 7.14
CA GLN A 168 33.86 -8.41 8.39
C GLN A 168 33.51 -9.27 9.61
N VAL A 169 32.42 -10.05 9.57
CA VAL A 169 32.10 -10.99 10.65
C VAL A 169 33.03 -12.19 10.50
N SER A 170 33.96 -12.42 11.42
CA SER A 170 34.94 -13.52 11.28
C SER A 170 34.32 -14.90 11.49
N CYS A 171 33.28 -15.00 12.30
CA CYS A 171 32.72 -16.28 12.75
C CYS A 171 31.20 -16.35 12.59
N SER A 172 30.71 -17.48 12.07
CA SER A 172 29.30 -17.72 11.79
C SER A 172 28.82 -19.04 12.39
N GLY A 173 27.53 -19.15 12.66
CA GLY A 173 26.90 -20.41 13.03
C GLY A 173 26.32 -21.13 11.82
N GLY A 174 25.54 -22.18 12.09
CA GLY A 174 24.76 -22.89 11.09
C GLY A 174 23.80 -21.95 10.32
N VAL A 175 23.44 -22.35 9.11
CA VAL A 175 22.46 -21.63 8.28
C VAL A 175 21.10 -21.73 8.95
N HIS A 176 20.64 -20.61 9.50
CA HIS A 176 19.39 -20.51 10.23
C HIS A 176 18.21 -20.65 9.28
N CYS A 177 18.21 -19.87 8.21
CA CYS A 177 17.22 -19.90 7.15
C CYS A 177 17.72 -19.16 5.91
N ARG A 178 16.89 -19.13 4.88
CA ARG A 178 17.19 -18.46 3.61
C ARG A 178 16.22 -17.33 3.30
N VAL A 179 16.76 -16.19 2.92
CA VAL A 179 16.00 -15.09 2.32
C VAL A 179 15.99 -15.28 0.81
N VAL A 180 14.90 -14.87 0.18
CA VAL A 180 14.81 -14.79 -1.28
C VAL A 180 14.65 -13.34 -1.74
N SER A 181 15.25 -13.00 -2.87
CA SER A 181 15.03 -11.73 -3.55
C SER A 181 15.09 -11.93 -5.06
N CYS A 182 14.38 -11.10 -5.83
CA CYS A 182 14.59 -10.95 -7.27
C CYS A 182 15.63 -9.88 -7.59
N THR A 183 16.05 -9.12 -6.57
CA THR A 183 17.09 -8.11 -6.61
C THR A 183 18.41 -8.71 -6.09
N PRO A 184 19.55 -8.47 -6.73
CA PRO A 184 20.82 -8.97 -6.24
C PRO A 184 21.10 -8.47 -4.81
N PRO A 185 21.61 -9.32 -3.90
CA PRO A 185 21.80 -8.96 -2.51
C PRO A 185 22.84 -7.85 -2.28
N TYR A 186 23.83 -7.72 -3.17
CA TYR A 186 24.80 -6.60 -3.11
C TYR A 186 24.17 -5.22 -3.36
N GLU A 187 22.90 -5.14 -3.76
CA GLU A 187 22.19 -3.86 -3.91
C GLU A 187 21.49 -3.38 -2.63
N TRP A 188 21.26 -4.28 -1.66
CA TRP A 188 20.49 -4.00 -0.44
C TRP A 188 21.13 -4.53 0.85
N GLU A 189 22.21 -5.27 0.77
CA GLU A 189 22.98 -5.83 1.88
C GLU A 189 24.48 -5.69 1.59
N ASN A 190 25.32 -5.78 2.62
CA ASN A 190 26.77 -5.72 2.44
C ASN A 190 27.30 -7.04 1.86
N CYS A 191 27.19 -7.19 0.54
CA CYS A 191 27.62 -8.37 -0.20
C CYS A 191 28.54 -8.01 -1.37
N THR A 192 29.45 -8.93 -1.68
CA THR A 192 30.27 -8.91 -2.89
C THR A 192 29.44 -9.25 -4.13
N THR A 193 29.95 -8.88 -5.30
CA THR A 193 29.34 -9.19 -6.61
C THR A 193 29.70 -10.59 -7.13
N THR A 194 30.60 -11.31 -6.45
CA THR A 194 30.96 -12.70 -6.77
C THR A 194 29.72 -13.58 -6.65
N SER A 195 29.23 -14.10 -7.79
CA SER A 195 27.98 -14.87 -7.83
C SER A 195 28.22 -16.37 -7.95
N LEU A 196 27.65 -17.15 -7.03
CA LEU A 196 27.49 -18.60 -7.19
C LEU A 196 26.18 -18.92 -7.92
N VAL A 197 26.07 -20.10 -8.52
CA VAL A 197 24.88 -20.51 -9.30
C VAL A 197 24.41 -21.89 -8.85
N ASP A 198 23.12 -22.00 -8.53
CA ASP A 198 22.46 -23.31 -8.35
C ASP A 198 21.02 -23.25 -8.88
N ASN A 199 20.84 -23.65 -10.14
CA ASN A 199 19.54 -23.60 -10.81
C ASN A 199 18.54 -24.63 -10.27
N ARG A 200 18.95 -25.61 -9.44
CA ARG A 200 18.00 -26.56 -8.81
C ARG A 200 17.08 -25.86 -7.82
N THR A 201 17.48 -24.67 -7.35
CA THR A 201 16.76 -23.88 -6.36
C THR A 201 15.81 -22.84 -6.97
N SER A 202 15.68 -22.78 -8.30
CA SER A 202 14.84 -21.79 -9.01
C SER A 202 13.38 -21.83 -8.54
N GLU A 203 12.86 -23.02 -8.30
CA GLU A 203 11.47 -23.26 -7.91
C GLU A 203 11.29 -23.61 -6.43
N HIS A 204 12.34 -23.55 -5.60
CA HIS A 204 12.19 -23.78 -4.16
C HIS A 204 11.34 -22.68 -3.54
N SER A 205 10.21 -23.01 -2.91
CA SER A 205 9.35 -21.98 -2.31
C SER A 205 8.81 -22.39 -0.96
N THR A 206 8.04 -21.48 -0.36
CA THR A 206 7.19 -21.71 0.81
C THR A 206 5.89 -20.95 0.60
N SER A 207 4.78 -21.48 1.14
CA SER A 207 3.48 -20.81 1.12
C SER A 207 3.45 -19.50 1.93
N ARG A 208 4.54 -19.17 2.62
CA ARG A 208 4.72 -17.91 3.35
C ARG A 208 5.32 -16.78 2.52
N LEU A 209 5.81 -17.07 1.31
CA LEU A 209 6.32 -16.05 0.40
C LEU A 209 5.21 -15.55 -0.54
N PRO A 210 5.21 -14.27 -0.93
CA PRO A 210 4.28 -13.78 -1.95
C PRO A 210 4.58 -14.46 -3.29
N GLN A 211 3.54 -14.89 -4.02
CA GLN A 211 3.71 -15.41 -5.37
C GLN A 211 3.92 -14.28 -6.38
N TRP A 212 4.54 -14.59 -7.52
CA TRP A 212 4.68 -13.63 -8.60
C TRP A 212 3.31 -13.18 -9.14
N GLY A 213 3.18 -11.89 -9.40
CA GLY A 213 1.94 -11.25 -9.81
C GLY A 213 2.06 -9.73 -9.74
N PRO A 214 0.95 -8.97 -9.89
CA PRO A 214 0.99 -7.51 -9.93
C PRO A 214 1.65 -6.86 -8.70
N ILE A 215 1.47 -7.46 -7.52
CA ILE A 215 2.07 -7.00 -6.27
C ILE A 215 3.59 -7.22 -6.25
N ALA A 216 4.04 -8.45 -6.54
CA ALA A 216 5.47 -8.78 -6.55
C ALA A 216 6.21 -8.04 -7.67
N ALA A 217 5.60 -7.90 -8.85
CA ALA A 217 6.15 -7.11 -9.96
C ALA A 217 6.32 -5.63 -9.58
N ARG A 218 5.34 -5.05 -8.85
CA ARG A 218 5.49 -3.69 -8.32
C ARG A 218 6.61 -3.59 -7.29
N TYR A 219 6.65 -4.53 -6.34
CA TYR A 219 7.68 -4.57 -5.31
C TYR A 219 9.09 -4.64 -5.93
N TYR A 220 9.26 -5.48 -6.96
CA TYR A 220 10.48 -5.54 -7.77
C TYR A 220 10.82 -4.22 -8.45
N ALA A 221 9.85 -3.59 -9.13
CA ALA A 221 10.06 -2.30 -9.79
C ALA A 221 10.42 -1.16 -8.82
N MET A 222 10.15 -1.33 -7.52
CA MET A 222 10.53 -0.39 -6.46
C MET A 222 11.92 -0.67 -5.85
N GLY A 223 12.60 -1.75 -6.24
CA GLY A 223 13.88 -2.19 -5.69
C GLY A 223 13.77 -3.14 -4.49
N GLU A 224 12.61 -3.79 -4.30
CA GLU A 224 12.33 -4.75 -3.25
C GLU A 224 12.82 -4.33 -1.84
N GLN A 225 13.75 -5.08 -1.24
CA GLN A 225 14.28 -4.87 0.11
C GLN A 225 14.97 -3.51 0.26
N LYS A 226 15.49 -2.94 -0.84
CA LYS A 226 16.09 -1.59 -0.85
C LYS A 226 15.04 -0.47 -0.76
N SER A 227 13.81 -0.76 -1.19
CA SER A 227 12.74 0.22 -1.16
C SER A 227 12.33 0.54 0.29
N TYR A 228 11.60 1.64 0.48
CA TYR A 228 11.06 2.00 1.80
C TYR A 228 10.12 0.93 2.40
N LEU A 229 9.63 -0.02 1.58
CA LEU A 229 8.78 -1.11 2.08
C LEU A 229 9.59 -2.13 2.88
N GLY A 230 10.90 -2.27 2.63
CA GLY A 230 11.72 -3.33 3.22
C GLY A 230 11.17 -4.73 2.93
N TYR A 231 11.44 -5.70 3.80
CA TYR A 231 11.12 -7.11 3.55
C TYR A 231 9.61 -7.41 3.54
N SER A 232 9.22 -8.41 2.73
CA SER A 232 7.84 -8.93 2.70
C SER A 232 7.50 -9.73 3.97
N ILE A 233 6.23 -9.66 4.36
CA ILE A 233 5.65 -10.32 5.53
C ILE A 233 4.43 -11.15 5.07
N GLY A 234 4.66 -12.44 4.87
CA GLY A 234 3.63 -13.41 4.50
C GLY A 234 3.26 -13.41 3.02
N PRO A 235 2.31 -14.28 2.64
CA PRO A 235 1.87 -14.43 1.25
C PRO A 235 0.88 -13.33 0.85
N VAL A 236 0.44 -13.39 -0.42
CA VAL A 236 -0.70 -12.60 -0.91
C VAL A 236 -1.96 -12.98 -0.11
N ARG A 237 -2.67 -11.98 0.39
CA ARG A 237 -3.90 -12.15 1.18
C ARG A 237 -5.06 -11.42 0.52
N SER A 238 -6.26 -11.99 0.63
CA SER A 238 -7.49 -11.26 0.28
C SER A 238 -7.73 -10.15 1.30
N VAL A 239 -8.16 -8.98 0.81
CA VAL A 239 -8.62 -7.88 1.67
C VAL A 239 -10.02 -8.16 2.23
N GLY A 240 -10.78 -9.07 1.62
CA GLY A 240 -12.18 -9.36 1.99
C GLY A 240 -13.21 -8.39 1.42
N VAL A 241 -12.80 -7.46 0.54
CA VAL A 241 -13.68 -6.50 -0.14
C VAL A 241 -13.50 -6.61 -1.65
N GLY A 242 -14.47 -7.23 -2.33
CA GLY A 242 -14.34 -7.55 -3.76
C GLY A 242 -13.17 -8.50 -4.04
N ASN A 243 -12.54 -8.36 -5.20
CA ASN A 243 -11.44 -9.22 -5.66
C ASN A 243 -10.03 -8.69 -5.31
N GLY A 244 -9.91 -7.72 -4.41
CA GLY A 244 -8.61 -7.12 -4.14
C GLY A 244 -7.77 -7.90 -3.13
N THR A 245 -6.47 -7.84 -3.35
CA THR A 245 -5.46 -8.56 -2.59
C THR A 245 -4.39 -7.59 -2.07
N PHE A 246 -3.62 -8.03 -1.08
CA PHE A 246 -2.50 -7.27 -0.57
C PHE A 246 -1.36 -8.17 -0.07
N VAL A 247 -0.16 -7.61 -0.02
CA VAL A 247 0.99 -8.16 0.73
C VAL A 247 1.41 -7.12 1.75
N SER A 248 1.78 -7.59 2.95
CA SER A 248 2.36 -6.74 3.99
C SER A 248 3.87 -6.74 3.88
N TYR A 249 4.47 -5.59 4.19
CA TYR A 249 5.91 -5.38 4.21
C TYR A 249 6.27 -4.65 5.52
N SER A 250 7.53 -4.66 5.91
CA SER A 250 7.96 -3.98 7.14
C SER A 250 7.65 -2.48 7.17
N GLY A 251 7.70 -1.84 5.99
CA GLY A 251 7.49 -0.40 5.79
C GLY A 251 6.14 -0.04 5.14
N GLY A 252 5.22 -0.98 4.98
CA GLY A 252 3.89 -0.68 4.46
C GLY A 252 3.16 -1.86 3.82
N ARG A 253 2.33 -1.57 2.82
CA ARG A 253 1.55 -2.57 2.09
C ARG A 253 1.52 -2.25 0.61
N ILE A 254 1.41 -3.28 -0.21
CA ILE A 254 1.03 -3.11 -1.62
C ILE A 254 -0.34 -3.76 -1.80
N TYR A 255 -1.27 -2.98 -2.35
CA TYR A 255 -2.61 -3.42 -2.69
C TYR A 255 -2.73 -3.64 -4.20
N ASP A 256 -3.46 -4.67 -4.59
CA ASP A 256 -3.90 -4.89 -5.96
C ASP A 256 -5.41 -5.09 -6.02
N ARG A 257 -6.04 -4.64 -7.11
CA ARG A 257 -7.45 -4.83 -7.39
C ARG A 257 -7.64 -5.16 -8.87
N GLY A 258 -7.04 -6.26 -9.32
CA GLY A 258 -7.27 -6.90 -10.62
C GLY A 258 -6.96 -6.03 -11.84
N ASN A 259 -6.02 -6.47 -12.67
CA ASN A 259 -5.68 -5.86 -13.96
C ASN A 259 -4.98 -4.47 -13.88
N ARG A 260 -4.39 -4.11 -12.74
CA ARG A 260 -3.58 -2.90 -12.57
C ARG A 260 -2.23 -3.22 -11.92
N THR A 261 -1.26 -2.33 -12.06
CA THR A 261 -0.04 -2.39 -11.25
C THR A 261 -0.38 -2.19 -9.78
N GLY A 262 0.18 -3.02 -8.89
CA GLY A 262 -0.03 -2.87 -7.46
C GLY A 262 0.35 -1.46 -6.97
N ILE A 263 -0.39 -0.93 -6.00
CA ILE A 263 -0.14 0.39 -5.42
C ILE A 263 0.39 0.23 -4.01
N ALA A 264 1.61 0.70 -3.81
CA ALA A 264 2.29 0.73 -2.53
C ALA A 264 1.81 1.92 -1.67
N VAL A 265 1.59 1.65 -0.39
CA VAL A 265 1.29 2.64 0.65
C VAL A 265 2.24 2.45 1.82
N THR A 266 2.64 3.53 2.47
CA THR A 266 3.56 3.53 3.60
C THR A 266 2.91 2.98 4.87
N GLN A 267 3.71 2.55 5.84
CA GLN A 267 3.19 2.03 7.10
C GLN A 267 2.39 3.09 7.89
N ASP A 268 2.78 4.36 7.81
CA ASP A 268 2.05 5.45 8.48
C ASP A 268 0.67 5.65 7.87
N VAL A 269 0.55 5.57 6.54
CA VAL A 269 -0.74 5.52 5.86
C VAL A 269 -1.56 4.33 6.33
N VAL A 270 -0.98 3.13 6.40
CA VAL A 270 -1.68 1.92 6.86
C VAL A 270 -2.22 2.09 8.29
N ARG A 271 -1.45 2.71 9.19
CA ARG A 271 -1.91 3.04 10.55
C ARG A 271 -3.06 4.06 10.52
N ALA A 272 -2.96 5.12 9.71
CA ALA A 272 -4.02 6.11 9.59
C ALA A 272 -5.32 5.49 9.04
N MET A 273 -5.23 4.64 8.01
CA MET A 273 -6.35 3.89 7.45
C MET A 273 -7.06 3.02 8.50
N ALA A 274 -6.31 2.38 9.41
CA ALA A 274 -6.87 1.53 10.45
C ALA A 274 -7.82 2.29 11.39
N THR A 275 -7.62 3.60 11.60
CA THR A 275 -8.49 4.43 12.45
C THR A 275 -9.94 4.56 11.95
N VAL A 276 -10.19 4.27 10.67
CA VAL A 276 -11.53 4.34 10.05
C VAL A 276 -11.99 3.01 9.46
N GLY A 277 -11.35 1.89 9.82
CA GLY A 277 -11.71 0.57 9.28
C GLY A 277 -11.08 0.22 7.92
N SER A 278 -10.08 0.98 7.46
CA SER A 278 -9.26 0.68 6.27
C SER A 278 -10.02 0.62 4.94
N VAL A 279 -9.72 -0.38 4.09
CA VAL A 279 -10.26 -0.53 2.73
C VAL A 279 -11.79 -0.62 2.67
N PRO A 280 -12.50 -1.29 3.59
CA PRO A 280 -13.97 -1.22 3.66
C PRO A 280 -14.53 0.21 3.59
N THR A 281 -13.88 1.17 4.27
CA THR A 281 -14.34 2.57 4.34
C THR A 281 -13.76 3.42 3.21
N LEU A 282 -12.46 3.32 2.96
CA LEU A 282 -11.73 4.18 2.02
C LEU A 282 -11.76 3.67 0.59
N GLY A 283 -12.05 2.38 0.39
CA GLY A 283 -11.75 1.67 -0.85
C GLY A 283 -10.25 1.43 -1.04
N TYR A 284 -9.89 0.99 -2.23
CA TYR A 284 -8.50 0.72 -2.60
C TYR A 284 -7.72 2.01 -2.89
N PRO A 285 -6.39 2.04 -2.71
CA PRO A 285 -5.58 3.16 -3.15
C PRO A 285 -5.70 3.33 -4.67
N VAL A 286 -5.70 4.58 -5.15
CA VAL A 286 -5.90 4.90 -6.58
C VAL A 286 -4.69 5.58 -7.23
N ALA A 287 -3.71 5.98 -6.43
CA ALA A 287 -2.44 6.56 -6.87
C ALA A 287 -1.37 6.32 -5.81
N HIS A 288 -0.10 6.52 -6.16
CA HIS A 288 0.96 6.58 -5.14
C HIS A 288 0.83 7.85 -4.28
N GLU A 289 1.39 7.79 -3.08
CA GLU A 289 1.42 8.94 -2.16
C GLU A 289 2.17 10.09 -2.83
N TRP A 290 1.50 11.23 -2.93
CA TRP A 290 2.15 12.47 -3.32
C TRP A 290 2.68 13.15 -2.06
N LYS A 291 3.95 13.56 -2.08
CA LYS A 291 4.61 14.32 -1.03
C LYS A 291 5.17 15.61 -1.63
N GLY A 292 4.66 16.75 -1.17
CA GLY A 292 5.14 18.08 -1.53
C GLY A 292 5.79 18.78 -0.33
N SER A 293 6.24 20.02 -0.55
CA SER A 293 6.83 20.86 0.51
C SER A 293 5.81 21.28 1.57
N THR A 294 4.53 21.36 1.22
CA THR A 294 3.46 21.80 2.13
C THR A 294 2.71 20.65 2.82
N GLY A 295 2.85 19.42 2.33
CA GLY A 295 2.15 18.28 2.90
C GLY A 295 2.15 17.05 2.01
N SER A 296 1.42 16.03 2.44
CA SER A 296 1.32 14.74 1.75
C SER A 296 -0.12 14.29 1.59
N VAL A 297 -0.41 13.61 0.49
CA VAL A 297 -1.74 13.04 0.20
C VAL A 297 -1.60 11.65 -0.43
N GLN A 298 -2.12 10.64 0.25
CA GLN A 298 -2.40 9.32 -0.32
C GLN A 298 -3.89 9.21 -0.65
N ARG A 299 -4.21 8.99 -1.93
CA ARG A 299 -5.60 8.93 -2.42
C ARG A 299 -6.14 7.50 -2.45
N PHE A 300 -7.42 7.37 -2.10
CA PHE A 300 -8.23 6.16 -2.17
C PHE A 300 -9.53 6.45 -2.94
N GLN A 301 -10.29 5.40 -3.24
CA GLN A 301 -11.52 5.53 -4.03
C GLN A 301 -12.59 6.40 -3.36
N LYS A 302 -12.70 6.33 -2.02
CA LYS A 302 -13.74 6.99 -1.22
C LYS A 302 -13.14 7.87 -0.12
N GLY A 303 -11.85 8.18 -0.21
CA GLY A 303 -11.16 8.95 0.81
C GLY A 303 -9.72 9.27 0.46
N ALA A 304 -9.07 9.96 1.38
CA ALA A 304 -7.65 10.23 1.35
C ALA A 304 -7.08 10.21 2.76
N VAL A 305 -5.78 9.90 2.85
CA VAL A 305 -4.97 10.08 4.04
C VAL A 305 -4.01 11.24 3.74
N ALA A 306 -4.07 12.30 4.53
CA ALA A 306 -3.35 13.53 4.24
C ALA A 306 -2.89 14.26 5.52
N ALA A 307 -1.86 15.08 5.40
CA ALA A 307 -1.39 15.96 6.47
C ALA A 307 -0.62 17.15 5.91
N PRO A 308 -0.58 18.28 6.65
CA PRO A 308 0.46 19.29 6.49
C PRO A 308 1.87 18.67 6.63
N ALA A 309 2.88 19.32 6.07
CA ALA A 309 4.27 18.88 6.19
C ALA A 309 4.68 18.75 7.66
N GLY A 310 5.23 17.59 8.04
CA GLY A 310 5.66 17.29 9.41
C GLY A 310 4.54 16.97 10.41
N ALA A 311 3.27 17.00 10.01
CA ALA A 311 2.13 16.73 10.88
C ALA A 311 1.63 15.27 10.79
N THR A 312 0.81 14.87 11.75
CA THR A 312 0.20 13.53 11.80
C THR A 312 -0.83 13.34 10.67
N LEU A 313 -0.70 12.25 9.92
CA LEU A 313 -1.65 11.83 8.89
C LEU A 313 -3.09 11.69 9.43
N ARG A 314 -4.04 12.36 8.77
CA ARG A 314 -5.46 12.31 9.06
C ARG A 314 -6.25 11.78 7.87
N VAL A 315 -7.36 11.12 8.17
CA VAL A 315 -8.22 10.52 7.16
C VAL A 315 -9.39 11.45 6.85
N VAL A 316 -9.65 11.71 5.57
CA VAL A 316 -10.86 12.35 5.07
C VAL A 316 -11.57 11.35 4.17
N HIS A 317 -12.86 11.09 4.38
CA HIS A 317 -13.59 10.05 3.62
C HIS A 317 -15.05 10.43 3.32
N GLY A 318 -15.74 9.64 2.50
CA GLY A 318 -17.16 9.81 2.16
C GLY A 318 -17.46 11.17 1.51
N LYS A 319 -18.66 11.72 1.75
CA LYS A 319 -19.07 13.02 1.17
C LYS A 319 -18.18 14.19 1.56
N ALA A 320 -17.58 14.14 2.75
CA ALA A 320 -16.58 15.14 3.15
C ALA A 320 -15.32 15.10 2.26
N TYR A 321 -14.89 13.92 1.81
CA TYR A 321 -13.77 13.78 0.88
C TYR A 321 -14.11 14.24 -0.54
N GLU A 322 -15.33 13.97 -1.00
CA GLU A 322 -15.82 14.51 -2.29
C GLU A 322 -15.79 16.04 -2.26
N LEU A 323 -16.39 16.65 -1.23
CA LEU A 323 -16.40 18.09 -1.07
C LEU A 323 -14.99 18.70 -0.95
N TRP A 324 -14.10 18.07 -0.17
CA TRP A 324 -12.72 18.51 -0.07
C TRP A 324 -11.95 18.35 -1.39
N THR A 325 -12.33 17.35 -2.21
CA THR A 325 -11.79 17.17 -3.56
C THR A 325 -12.23 18.27 -4.51
N ASP A 326 -13.49 18.67 -4.47
CA ASP A 326 -14.04 19.76 -5.29
C ASP A 326 -13.45 21.13 -4.90
N LEU A 327 -12.92 21.23 -3.67
CA LEU A 327 -12.24 22.41 -3.14
C LEU A 327 -10.71 22.30 -3.25
N ASP A 328 -10.18 21.58 -4.25
CA ASP A 328 -8.74 21.43 -4.53
C ASP A 328 -7.88 20.88 -3.37
N ARG A 329 -8.50 20.19 -2.42
CA ARG A 329 -7.86 19.48 -1.30
C ARG A 329 -6.91 20.39 -0.50
N GLY A 330 -5.68 19.94 -0.28
CA GLY A 330 -4.65 20.66 0.48
C GLY A 330 -4.14 21.93 -0.21
N ALA A 331 -4.44 22.14 -1.49
CA ALA A 331 -4.09 23.35 -2.21
C ALA A 331 -5.21 24.42 -2.18
N GLY A 332 -6.43 24.04 -1.79
CA GLY A 332 -7.56 24.96 -1.74
C GLY A 332 -7.79 25.61 -0.37
N PRO A 333 -8.91 26.31 -0.20
CA PRO A 333 -9.13 27.24 0.93
C PRO A 333 -9.23 26.56 2.29
N LEU A 334 -9.56 25.27 2.34
CA LEU A 334 -9.55 24.51 3.58
C LEU A 334 -8.14 24.08 4.00
N GLY A 335 -7.23 23.87 3.05
CA GLY A 335 -5.93 23.25 3.32
C GLY A 335 -6.04 21.79 3.74
N TYR A 336 -5.08 21.31 4.53
CA TYR A 336 -5.01 19.94 5.00
C TYR A 336 -5.85 19.70 6.27
N PRO A 337 -6.28 18.45 6.52
CA PRO A 337 -6.95 18.08 7.76
C PRO A 337 -6.01 18.20 8.97
N THR A 338 -6.45 18.87 10.03
CA THR A 338 -5.70 19.04 11.28
C THR A 338 -6.15 18.07 12.37
N GLY A 339 -7.33 17.47 12.21
CA GLY A 339 -7.90 16.49 13.14
C GLY A 339 -8.68 15.38 12.45
N GLY A 340 -8.97 14.32 13.22
CA GLY A 340 -9.96 13.32 12.82
C GLY A 340 -11.39 13.87 12.91
N ARG A 341 -12.37 13.07 12.48
CA ARG A 341 -13.80 13.40 12.65
C ARG A 341 -14.18 13.34 14.13
N SER A 342 -14.81 14.40 14.63
CA SER A 342 -15.43 14.47 15.95
C SER A 342 -16.96 14.44 15.83
N LYS A 343 -17.65 13.79 16.76
CA LYS A 343 -19.12 13.78 16.81
C LYS A 343 -19.66 15.14 17.25
N VAL A 344 -20.70 15.61 16.58
CA VAL A 344 -21.54 16.75 16.96
C VAL A 344 -22.90 16.16 17.31
N LEU A 345 -23.29 16.26 18.59
CA LEU A 345 -24.50 15.62 19.10
C LEU A 345 -25.71 16.01 18.26
N ASN A 346 -26.54 15.04 17.88
CA ASN A 346 -27.75 15.21 17.06
C ASN A 346 -27.57 15.79 15.65
N SER A 347 -26.36 16.17 15.22
CA SER A 347 -26.14 16.78 13.90
C SER A 347 -25.25 15.98 12.96
N GLY A 348 -24.24 15.27 13.47
CA GLY A 348 -23.35 14.45 12.64
C GLY A 348 -21.89 14.47 13.08
N TYR A 349 -21.00 14.61 12.11
CA TYR A 349 -19.56 14.72 12.29
C TYR A 349 -19.06 16.10 11.91
N GLN A 350 -18.03 16.59 12.60
CA GLN A 350 -17.22 17.73 12.20
C GLN A 350 -15.78 17.27 12.02
N GLN A 351 -15.10 17.74 10.98
CA GLN A 351 -13.67 17.56 10.79
C GLN A 351 -13.01 18.91 10.54
N ARG A 352 -11.89 19.17 11.24
CA ARG A 352 -11.14 20.42 11.17
C ARG A 352 -10.03 20.35 10.13
N PHE A 353 -9.79 21.47 9.48
CA PHE A 353 -8.75 21.72 8.50
C PHE A 353 -7.99 23.01 8.88
N GLU A 354 -6.90 23.31 8.19
CA GLU A 354 -6.07 24.50 8.46
C GLU A 354 -6.87 25.80 8.34
N GLY A 355 -7.63 25.95 7.25
CA GLY A 355 -8.41 27.15 6.92
C GLY A 355 -9.91 27.00 7.15
N GLY A 356 -10.37 25.96 7.84
CA GLY A 356 -11.80 25.72 8.00
C GLY A 356 -12.22 24.41 8.63
N ALA A 357 -13.46 24.02 8.37
CA ALA A 357 -14.01 22.75 8.80
C ALA A 357 -15.04 22.22 7.79
N ILE A 358 -15.23 20.91 7.79
CA ILE A 358 -16.34 20.24 7.09
C ILE A 358 -17.23 19.58 8.14
N CYS A 359 -18.54 19.83 8.06
CA CYS A 359 -19.57 19.13 8.81
C CYS A 359 -20.30 18.16 7.88
N GLN A 360 -20.54 16.93 8.34
CA GLN A 360 -21.28 15.90 7.60
C GLN A 360 -22.39 15.35 8.48
N ASN A 361 -23.59 15.14 7.94
CA ASN A 361 -24.69 14.53 8.68
C ASN A 361 -24.45 13.05 9.02
N TRP A 362 -25.22 12.49 9.96
CA TRP A 362 -25.07 11.08 10.38
C TRP A 362 -25.32 10.07 9.26
N SER A 363 -26.25 10.35 8.35
CA SER A 363 -26.51 9.49 7.19
C SER A 363 -25.35 9.49 6.19
N GLY A 364 -24.42 10.45 6.31
CA GLY A 364 -23.24 10.57 5.45
C GLY A 364 -23.52 11.16 4.07
N GLY A 365 -24.78 11.44 3.74
CA GLY A 365 -25.21 11.89 2.41
C GLY A 365 -25.04 13.39 2.16
N ASP A 366 -24.94 14.22 3.20
CA ASP A 366 -24.74 15.67 3.06
C ASP A 366 -23.51 16.14 3.84
N ALA A 367 -22.69 16.98 3.21
CA ALA A 367 -21.53 17.62 3.81
C ALA A 367 -21.46 19.09 3.41
N ARG A 368 -21.15 19.96 4.38
CA ARG A 368 -21.02 21.40 4.22
C ARG A 368 -19.70 21.88 4.79
N TYR A 369 -19.06 22.84 4.12
CA TYR A 369 -17.82 23.42 4.59
C TYR A 369 -18.02 24.81 5.18
N VAL A 370 -17.13 25.22 6.07
CA VAL A 370 -17.03 26.58 6.64
C VAL A 370 -15.57 26.99 6.48
N THR A 371 -15.30 28.16 5.89
CA THR A 371 -13.94 28.64 5.62
C THR A 371 -13.85 30.17 5.72
N GLY A 372 -12.62 30.70 5.73
CA GLY A 372 -12.33 32.13 5.77
C GLY A 372 -12.97 32.85 6.96
N VAL A 373 -13.43 34.08 6.73
CA VAL A 373 -14.04 34.95 7.76
C VAL A 373 -15.28 34.33 8.42
N HIS A 374 -16.04 33.51 7.69
CA HIS A 374 -17.18 32.78 8.27
C HIS A 374 -16.71 31.69 9.23
N HIS A 375 -15.62 30.98 8.91
CA HIS A 375 -15.03 30.03 9.84
C HIS A 375 -14.46 30.72 11.07
N GLU A 376 -13.81 31.88 10.94
CA GLU A 376 -13.30 32.64 12.09
C GLU A 376 -14.42 33.06 13.06
N LYS A 377 -15.53 33.61 12.53
CA LYS A 377 -16.68 33.96 13.37
C LYS A 377 -17.34 32.72 13.98
N TRP A 378 -17.61 31.70 13.17
CA TRP A 378 -18.19 30.44 13.65
C TRP A 378 -17.29 29.75 14.68
N ALA A 379 -15.98 29.85 14.51
CA ALA A 379 -14.97 29.37 15.44
C ALA A 379 -15.05 30.06 16.80
N ALA A 380 -15.13 31.39 16.81
CA ALA A 380 -15.25 32.18 18.01
C ALA A 380 -16.55 31.88 18.78
N LEU A 381 -17.61 31.52 18.07
CA LEU A 381 -18.93 31.18 18.63
C LEU A 381 -19.09 29.69 18.99
N GLY A 382 -18.00 28.92 19.10
CA GLY A 382 -18.05 27.53 19.56
C GLY A 382 -18.34 26.47 18.47
N ARG A 383 -18.30 26.85 17.19
CA ARG A 383 -18.47 25.96 16.02
C ARG A 383 -19.81 25.20 16.04
N ALA A 384 -19.81 23.94 15.59
CA ALA A 384 -21.03 23.15 15.40
C ALA A 384 -21.78 22.87 16.70
N THR A 385 -21.11 22.98 17.85
CA THR A 385 -21.70 22.81 19.19
C THR A 385 -22.07 24.13 19.85
N GLY A 386 -21.77 25.26 19.21
CA GLY A 386 -21.95 26.59 19.76
C GLY A 386 -23.20 27.29 19.21
N THR A 387 -23.24 28.62 19.35
CA THR A 387 -24.44 29.43 19.17
C THR A 387 -25.07 29.32 17.79
N LEU A 388 -24.27 29.19 16.73
CA LEU A 388 -24.77 29.07 15.35
C LEU A 388 -25.15 27.63 14.99
N GLY A 389 -24.64 26.62 15.71
CA GLY A 389 -24.76 25.23 15.33
C GLY A 389 -24.01 24.88 14.03
N PRO A 390 -24.29 23.73 13.40
CA PRO A 390 -23.65 23.33 12.16
C PRO A 390 -24.10 24.16 10.95
N PRO A 391 -23.29 24.22 9.88
CA PRO A 391 -23.67 24.90 8.64
C PRO A 391 -24.86 24.20 7.97
N ALA A 392 -25.86 25.01 7.57
CA ALA A 392 -27.00 24.59 6.75
C ALA A 392 -26.71 24.76 5.25
N THR A 393 -25.79 25.66 4.90
CA THR A 393 -25.28 25.82 3.53
C THR A 393 -23.77 25.94 3.50
N ASN A 394 -23.18 25.76 2.32
CA ASN A 394 -21.85 26.28 2.04
C ASN A 394 -21.87 27.83 2.04
N PRO A 395 -20.72 28.50 2.19
CA PRO A 395 -20.62 29.94 1.99
C PRO A 395 -21.06 30.32 0.58
N LEU A 396 -21.66 31.50 0.46
CA LEU A 396 -22.12 32.07 -0.80
C LEU A 396 -21.58 33.49 -0.95
N THR A 397 -20.94 33.78 -2.07
CA THR A 397 -20.56 35.14 -2.46
C THR A 397 -21.79 35.92 -2.91
N THR A 398 -21.87 37.17 -2.50
CA THR A 398 -22.90 38.15 -2.84
C THR A 398 -22.25 39.32 -3.58
N SER A 399 -23.04 40.26 -4.12
CA SER A 399 -22.49 41.38 -4.90
C SER A 399 -21.53 42.28 -4.12
N ARG A 400 -21.74 42.44 -2.80
CA ARG A 400 -20.91 43.30 -1.94
C ARG A 400 -20.09 42.56 -0.89
N GLY A 401 -20.17 41.23 -0.81
CA GLY A 401 -19.55 40.47 0.28
C GLY A 401 -19.90 38.99 0.24
N SER A 402 -20.11 38.36 1.39
CA SER A 402 -20.47 36.94 1.44
C SER A 402 -21.36 36.61 2.64
N ARG A 403 -22.02 35.45 2.57
CA ARG A 403 -22.87 34.94 3.65
C ARG A 403 -22.70 33.44 3.84
N GLN A 404 -23.01 32.96 5.03
CA GLN A 404 -23.23 31.55 5.28
C GLN A 404 -24.41 31.34 6.23
N ARG A 405 -25.24 30.33 5.93
CA ARG A 405 -26.34 29.92 6.82
C ARG A 405 -25.93 28.75 7.69
N PHE A 406 -26.36 28.82 8.93
CA PHE A 406 -26.29 27.77 9.94
C PHE A 406 -27.70 27.44 10.41
N TYR A 407 -27.86 26.36 11.18
CA TYR A 407 -29.18 25.98 11.69
C TYR A 407 -29.76 27.03 12.65
N GLU A 408 -28.92 27.69 13.45
CA GLU A 408 -29.36 28.64 14.48
C GLU A 408 -29.10 30.12 14.11
N GLY A 409 -28.70 30.42 12.87
CA GLY A 409 -28.46 31.79 12.43
C GLY A 409 -27.68 31.92 11.12
N GLN A 410 -27.20 33.12 10.84
CA GLN A 410 -26.40 33.40 9.63
C GLN A 410 -25.17 34.24 9.96
N THR A 411 -24.07 34.02 9.22
CA THR A 411 -22.93 34.94 9.22
C THR A 411 -22.89 35.72 7.91
N TRP A 412 -22.52 36.99 7.99
CA TRP A 412 -22.45 37.90 6.86
C TRP A 412 -21.18 38.74 6.95
N ALA A 413 -20.49 38.92 5.83
CA ALA A 413 -19.30 39.76 5.72
C ALA A 413 -19.45 40.69 4.52
N ILE A 414 -18.97 41.93 4.66
CA ILE A 414 -18.89 42.90 3.56
C ILE A 414 -17.45 42.97 3.03
N GLY A 415 -17.29 42.93 1.71
CA GLY A 415 -15.99 42.85 1.05
C GLY A 415 -15.14 41.70 1.62
N ASN A 416 -13.94 42.05 2.06
CA ASN A 416 -13.00 41.15 2.76
C ASN A 416 -12.96 41.40 4.28
N GLY A 417 -13.94 42.13 4.82
CA GLY A 417 -14.04 42.43 6.24
C GLY A 417 -14.45 41.20 7.09
N PRO A 418 -14.48 41.35 8.42
CA PRO A 418 -14.91 40.28 9.30
C PRO A 418 -16.36 39.88 9.04
N ALA A 419 -16.68 38.62 9.31
CA ALA A 419 -18.06 38.17 9.34
C ALA A 419 -18.71 38.50 10.69
N TYR A 420 -19.97 38.89 10.68
CA TYR A 420 -20.80 39.11 11.85
C TYR A 420 -21.96 38.11 11.89
N ALA A 421 -22.28 37.60 13.09
CA ALA A 421 -23.38 36.66 13.30
C ALA A 421 -24.70 37.40 13.53
N VAL A 422 -25.70 37.10 12.70
CA VAL A 422 -27.07 37.59 12.83
C VAL A 422 -27.95 36.41 13.27
N LEU A 423 -28.48 36.49 14.49
CA LEU A 423 -29.25 35.43 15.15
C LEU A 423 -30.74 35.81 15.22
N GLU A 424 -31.60 34.82 15.46
CA GLU A 424 -33.01 35.08 15.75
C GLU A 424 -33.18 35.80 17.10
N PRO A 425 -34.22 36.64 17.27
CA PRO A 425 -35.28 37.01 16.31
C PRO A 425 -34.90 38.17 15.36
N VAL A 426 -33.72 38.77 15.53
CA VAL A 426 -33.27 39.91 14.72
C VAL A 426 -33.10 39.52 13.26
N LEU A 427 -32.64 38.30 12.99
CA LEU A 427 -32.50 37.75 11.65
C LEU A 427 -33.84 37.78 10.90
N ALA A 428 -34.93 37.26 11.46
CA ALA A 428 -36.25 37.30 10.84
C ALA A 428 -36.75 38.74 10.60
N ALA A 429 -36.52 39.66 11.55
CA ALA A 429 -36.90 41.07 11.37
C ALA A 429 -36.13 41.73 10.22
N TRP A 430 -34.80 41.54 10.17
CA TRP A 430 -33.95 42.08 9.11
C TRP A 430 -34.28 41.50 7.73
N LEU A 431 -34.58 40.20 7.64
CA LEU A 431 -34.96 39.57 6.37
C LEU A 431 -36.32 40.06 5.84
N ARG A 432 -37.30 40.39 6.71
CA ARG A 432 -38.56 41.04 6.29
C ARG A 432 -38.33 42.41 5.67
N GLU A 433 -37.26 43.10 6.08
CA GLU A 433 -36.81 44.38 5.57
C GLU A 433 -35.89 44.24 4.34
N ARG A 434 -35.96 43.10 3.64
CA ARG A 434 -35.14 42.72 2.48
C ARG A 434 -33.64 42.50 2.78
N GLY A 435 -33.26 42.36 4.06
CA GLY A 435 -31.92 41.98 4.48
C GLY A 435 -30.81 42.86 3.89
N HIS A 436 -29.73 42.23 3.42
CA HIS A 436 -28.54 42.91 2.89
C HIS A 436 -28.76 43.80 1.66
N VAL A 437 -29.89 43.66 0.96
CA VAL A 437 -30.28 44.53 -0.18
C VAL A 437 -31.33 45.56 0.21
N GLY A 438 -31.80 45.53 1.45
CA GLY A 438 -32.76 46.48 2.00
C GLY A 438 -32.13 47.71 2.62
N ARG A 439 -32.96 48.53 3.27
CA ARG A 439 -32.55 49.81 3.88
C ARG A 439 -31.45 49.70 4.95
N TYR A 440 -31.35 48.53 5.61
CA TYR A 440 -30.36 48.31 6.66
C TYR A 440 -28.98 47.93 6.11
N GLY A 441 -28.88 47.30 4.93
CA GLY A 441 -27.60 46.82 4.39
C GLY A 441 -27.00 45.65 5.20
N TYR A 442 -25.68 45.50 5.16
CA TYR A 442 -24.94 44.43 5.84
C TYR A 442 -24.80 44.69 7.35
N PRO A 443 -24.71 43.62 8.18
CA PRO A 443 -24.40 43.80 9.59
C PRO A 443 -22.97 44.29 9.79
N VAL A 444 -22.79 45.13 10.81
CA VAL A 444 -21.50 45.67 11.27
C VAL A 444 -21.23 45.30 12.74
N SER A 445 -22.14 44.56 13.38
CA SER A 445 -21.97 43.97 14.71
C SER A 445 -22.62 42.59 14.78
N ASP A 446 -22.21 41.77 15.74
CA ASP A 446 -22.95 40.55 16.07
C ASP A 446 -24.31 40.88 16.70
N THR A 447 -25.27 39.96 16.60
CA THR A 447 -26.50 39.98 17.39
C THR A 447 -26.16 39.75 18.86
N VAL A 448 -26.61 40.66 19.73
CA VAL A 448 -26.40 40.58 21.18
C VAL A 448 -27.72 40.74 21.92
N GLN A 449 -27.86 40.05 23.06
CA GLN A 449 -28.97 40.28 23.97
C GLN A 449 -28.63 41.46 24.90
N ARG A 450 -29.53 42.43 24.96
CA ARG A 450 -29.44 43.61 25.84
C ARG A 450 -29.85 43.26 27.26
N SER A 451 -29.54 44.14 28.20
CA SER A 451 -29.94 44.00 29.61
C SER A 451 -31.45 44.00 29.83
N ASP A 452 -32.23 44.58 28.90
CA ASP A 452 -33.69 44.58 28.91
C ASP A 452 -34.30 43.32 28.26
N GLY A 453 -33.48 42.31 27.93
CA GLY A 453 -33.89 41.03 27.35
C GLY A 453 -34.12 41.06 25.84
N ARG A 454 -34.16 42.24 25.21
CA ARG A 454 -34.32 42.39 23.76
C ARG A 454 -33.04 42.07 23.00
N TRP A 455 -33.20 41.66 21.76
CA TRP A 455 -32.09 41.33 20.88
C TRP A 455 -31.77 42.49 19.94
N GLN A 456 -30.49 42.79 19.77
CA GLN A 456 -30.04 43.90 18.94
C GLN A 456 -28.98 43.47 17.94
N CYS A 457 -29.00 44.04 16.73
CA CYS A 457 -27.88 44.02 15.79
C CYS A 457 -27.78 45.37 15.06
N THR A 458 -26.56 45.82 14.78
CA THR A 458 -26.28 47.05 14.03
C THR A 458 -25.88 46.72 12.61
N PHE A 459 -26.42 47.46 11.67
CA PHE A 459 -26.21 47.36 10.23
C PHE A 459 -25.73 48.71 9.67
N GLU A 460 -25.26 48.72 8.42
CA GLU A 460 -24.81 49.94 7.72
C GLU A 460 -25.81 51.09 7.80
N GLY A 461 -27.10 50.79 7.64
CA GLY A 461 -28.22 51.74 7.61
C GLY A 461 -28.95 51.93 8.94
N GLY A 462 -28.45 51.38 10.05
CA GLY A 462 -29.01 51.58 11.38
C GLY A 462 -29.10 50.31 12.24
N THR A 463 -29.74 50.42 13.40
CA THR A 463 -29.84 49.34 14.38
C THR A 463 -31.25 48.76 14.42
N LEU A 464 -31.36 47.43 14.45
CA LEU A 464 -32.60 46.73 14.77
C LEU A 464 -32.55 46.24 16.22
N VAL A 465 -33.66 46.46 16.94
CA VAL A 465 -33.90 45.94 18.29
C VAL A 465 -35.25 45.26 18.27
N VAL A 466 -35.30 43.99 18.70
CA VAL A 466 -36.51 43.15 18.71
C VAL A 466 -36.76 42.60 20.10
#